data_AF-A0AAD9UUG3-F1
#
_entry.id   AF-A0AAD9UUG3-F1
#
_cell.length_a   1.000
_cell.length_b   1.000
_cell.length_c   1.000
_cell.angle_alpha   90.00
_cell.angle_beta   90.00
_cell.angle_gamma   90.00
#
_symmetry.space_group_name_H-M   'P 1'
#
loop_
_entity.id
_entity.type
_entity.pdbx_description
1 polymer ?
#
loop_
_entity_poly.entity_id
_entity_poly.type
_entity_poly.pdbx_seq_one_letter_code
_entity_poly.pdbx_strand_id
1 'polypeptide(L)'
;MNLQNKSKKFNTEPAVRFKRKSVEEHSTSQQHKAAVSAELLSPVSVFQREFEEREKSKEDVYFHAFLALYWTAKEETANTKFTSLLEVVEKMGLSNMKFFEHRSGGSVREMFILMGWMVKPEVVKKAQKASFMGLLIDEVMDIAQREQLMSFIRYVDQDTYKVKTDFLAVNDILESSTSANAETIKSVVVKQLSDCDLDIKKLSGLSTDGASVI
;
A
#
# COMPACT_ATOMS: atom_id res chain seq x y z
N MET A 1 14.31 -29.09 18.71
CA MET A 1 15.16 -29.73 19.73
C MET A 1 15.91 -30.88 19.06
N ASN A 2 17.24 -30.92 19.10
CA ASN A 2 18.03 -31.93 18.41
C ASN A 2 17.75 -33.34 18.96
N LEU A 3 17.02 -34.16 18.20
CA LEU A 3 16.63 -35.52 18.59
C LEU A 3 17.83 -36.47 18.71
N GLN A 4 18.96 -36.15 18.09
CA GLN A 4 20.17 -36.98 18.15
C GLN A 4 20.80 -36.99 19.56
N ASN A 5 20.64 -35.90 20.33
CA ASN A 5 21.13 -35.81 21.72
C ASN A 5 20.42 -36.78 22.67
N LYS A 6 19.26 -37.33 22.28
CA LYS A 6 18.50 -38.31 23.07
C LYS A 6 18.55 -39.72 22.49
N SER A 7 19.29 -39.92 21.39
CA SER A 7 19.28 -41.19 20.65
C SER A 7 19.99 -42.33 21.39
N LYS A 8 21.02 -42.03 22.18
CA LYS A 8 21.66 -42.98 23.10
C LYS A 8 22.11 -42.26 24.37
N LYS A 9 22.06 -42.97 25.51
CA LYS A 9 22.62 -42.48 26.77
C LYS A 9 24.13 -42.75 26.77
N PHE A 10 24.94 -41.69 26.82
CA PHE A 10 26.40 -41.81 26.90
C PHE A 10 26.86 -42.51 28.19
N ASN A 11 26.11 -42.32 29.28
CA ASN A 11 26.34 -43.00 30.54
C ASN A 11 25.01 -43.51 31.09
N THR A 12 25.00 -44.76 31.56
CA THR A 12 23.82 -45.42 32.14
C THR A 12 23.72 -45.23 33.64
N GLU A 13 24.83 -44.90 34.30
CA GLU A 13 24.90 -44.68 35.75
C GLU A 13 25.40 -43.27 36.09
N PRO A 14 24.91 -42.64 37.17
CA PRO A 14 25.41 -41.34 37.61
C PRO A 14 26.90 -41.41 37.96
N ALA A 15 27.72 -40.54 37.36
CA ALA A 15 29.14 -40.48 37.70
C ALA A 15 29.34 -39.80 39.06
N VAL A 16 29.85 -40.54 40.04
CA VAL A 16 30.16 -40.02 41.39
C VAL A 16 31.45 -39.19 41.43
N ARG A 17 32.26 -39.21 40.36
CA ARG A 17 33.49 -38.41 40.18
C ARG A 17 33.65 -38.01 38.72
N PHE A 18 34.07 -36.77 38.47
CA PHE A 18 34.33 -36.26 37.12
C PHE A 18 35.56 -36.94 36.50
N LYS A 19 35.36 -37.70 35.42
CA LYS A 19 36.45 -38.35 34.67
C LYS A 19 36.72 -37.56 33.41
N ARG A 20 37.82 -36.80 33.41
CA ARG A 20 38.27 -36.00 32.25
C ARG A 20 38.34 -36.81 30.96
N LYS A 21 38.89 -38.01 31.02
CA LYS A 21 39.03 -38.93 29.89
C LYS A 21 37.68 -39.24 29.22
N SER A 22 36.61 -39.39 30.00
CA SER A 22 35.27 -39.68 29.46
C SER A 22 34.68 -38.49 28.69
N VAL A 23 35.01 -37.26 29.08
CA VAL A 23 34.59 -36.05 28.34
C VAL A 23 35.38 -35.91 27.04
N GLU A 24 36.68 -36.21 27.06
CA GLU A 24 37.54 -36.22 25.88
C GLU A 24 37.08 -37.30 24.86
N GLU A 25 36.74 -38.49 25.34
CA GLU A 25 36.16 -39.57 24.53
C GLU A 25 34.79 -39.19 23.96
N HIS A 26 33.92 -38.54 24.74
CA HIS A 26 32.63 -38.04 24.25
C HIS A 26 32.80 -36.98 23.16
N SER A 27 33.67 -35.99 23.38
CA SER A 27 33.93 -34.88 22.46
C SER A 27 34.42 -35.36 21.08
N THR A 28 35.15 -36.47 21.04
CA THR A 28 35.64 -37.05 19.78
C THR A 28 34.67 -38.07 19.17
N SER A 29 33.63 -38.47 19.90
CA SER A 29 32.67 -39.49 19.49
C SER A 29 31.87 -39.09 18.24
N GLN A 30 31.48 -40.09 17.46
CA GLN A 30 30.63 -39.88 16.28
C GLN A 30 29.26 -39.29 16.65
N GLN A 31 28.77 -39.55 17.86
CA GLN A 31 27.51 -39.00 18.35
C GLN A 31 27.60 -37.50 18.63
N HIS A 32 28.68 -37.06 19.28
CA HIS A 32 28.91 -35.63 19.48
C HIS A 32 29.08 -34.93 18.12
N LYS A 33 29.88 -35.50 17.21
CA LYS A 33 30.04 -34.96 15.86
C LYS A 33 28.72 -34.91 15.09
N ALA A 34 27.93 -35.98 15.13
CA ALA A 34 26.62 -36.01 14.50
C ALA A 34 25.66 -35.00 15.13
N ALA A 35 25.65 -34.86 16.46
CA ALA A 35 24.85 -33.88 17.17
C ALA A 35 25.26 -32.44 16.81
N VAL A 36 26.55 -32.13 16.78
CA VAL A 36 27.10 -30.83 16.36
C VAL A 36 26.78 -30.56 14.89
N SER A 37 26.99 -31.53 14.00
CA SER A 37 26.62 -31.41 12.59
C SER A 37 25.12 -31.22 12.42
N ALA A 38 24.30 -31.98 13.15
CA ALA A 38 22.86 -31.82 13.15
C ALA A 38 22.48 -30.46 13.71
N GLU A 39 23.13 -29.91 14.74
CA GLU A 39 22.86 -28.58 15.28
C GLU A 39 23.27 -27.46 14.31
N LEU A 40 24.41 -27.60 13.64
CA LEU A 40 24.84 -26.74 12.54
C LEU A 40 23.91 -26.82 11.31
N LEU A 41 23.23 -27.96 11.11
CA LEU A 41 22.30 -28.21 10.01
C LEU A 41 20.81 -28.04 10.41
N SER A 42 20.47 -27.91 11.70
CA SER A 42 19.12 -28.25 12.21
C SER A 42 18.07 -27.20 11.96
N PRO A 43 18.38 -25.90 12.02
CA PRO A 43 17.93 -25.03 10.94
C PRO A 43 18.75 -23.74 10.84
N VAL A 44 18.90 -23.28 9.62
CA VAL A 44 18.87 -21.87 9.27
C VAL A 44 17.99 -21.09 10.27
N SER A 45 18.62 -20.19 11.04
CA SER A 45 18.04 -19.38 12.12
C SER A 45 16.56 -19.03 11.93
N VAL A 46 15.74 -19.00 13.00
CA VAL A 46 14.34 -18.52 12.92
C VAL A 46 14.26 -17.18 12.18
N PHE A 47 15.27 -16.33 12.36
CA PHE A 47 15.43 -15.09 11.61
C PHE A 47 15.58 -15.30 10.10
N GLN A 48 16.39 -16.26 9.68
CA GLN A 48 16.61 -16.54 8.27
C GLN A 48 15.41 -17.24 7.64
N ARG A 49 14.66 -18.09 8.37
CA ARG A 49 13.40 -18.63 7.88
C ARG A 49 12.34 -17.54 7.67
N GLU A 50 12.17 -16.64 8.65
CA GLU A 50 11.25 -15.49 8.52
C GLU A 50 11.71 -14.55 7.40
N PHE A 51 13.02 -14.35 7.22
CA PHE A 51 13.57 -13.58 6.11
C PHE A 51 13.24 -14.21 4.75
N GLU A 52 13.44 -15.52 4.61
CA GLU A 52 13.10 -16.25 3.38
C GLU A 52 11.60 -16.23 3.10
N GLU A 53 10.76 -16.36 4.13
CA GLU A 53 9.30 -16.29 4.01
C GLU A 53 8.83 -14.89 3.60
N ARG A 54 9.44 -13.85 4.18
CA ARG A 54 9.22 -12.46 3.81
C ARG A 54 9.60 -12.19 2.35
N GLU A 55 10.74 -12.67 1.89
CA GLU A 55 11.15 -12.49 0.49
C GLU A 55 10.25 -13.28 -0.48
N LYS A 56 9.87 -14.52 -0.13
CA LYS A 56 8.97 -15.35 -0.95
C LYS A 56 7.56 -14.76 -1.08
N SER A 57 7.04 -14.17 -0.01
CA SER A 57 5.68 -13.61 0.04
C SER A 57 5.60 -12.13 -0.33
N LYS A 58 6.73 -11.50 -0.66
CA LYS A 58 6.82 -10.06 -0.89
C LYS A 58 5.80 -9.57 -1.92
N GLU A 59 5.81 -10.13 -3.12
CA GLU A 59 4.91 -9.71 -4.20
C GLU A 59 3.44 -9.86 -3.81
N ASP A 60 3.07 -11.00 -3.23
CA ASP A 60 1.70 -11.25 -2.75
C ASP A 60 1.29 -10.23 -1.69
N VAL A 61 2.14 -9.96 -0.70
CA VAL A 61 1.84 -9.01 0.38
C VAL A 61 1.59 -7.61 -0.18
N TYR A 62 2.42 -7.17 -1.14
CA TYR A 62 2.21 -5.89 -1.81
C TYR A 62 0.92 -5.90 -2.64
N PHE A 63 0.65 -6.95 -3.41
CA PHE A 63 -0.57 -7.06 -4.19
C PHE A 63 -1.83 -6.96 -3.32
N HIS A 64 -1.91 -7.71 -2.22
CA HIS A 64 -3.05 -7.68 -1.31
C HIS A 64 -3.18 -6.32 -0.60
N ALA A 65 -2.06 -5.68 -0.23
CA ALA A 65 -2.08 -4.34 0.35
C ALA A 65 -2.64 -3.31 -0.63
N PHE A 66 -2.17 -3.29 -1.88
CA PHE A 66 -2.68 -2.37 -2.90
C PHE A 66 -4.14 -2.68 -3.29
N LEU A 67 -4.55 -3.94 -3.30
CA LEU A 67 -5.94 -4.33 -3.51
C LEU A 67 -6.86 -3.80 -2.39
N ALA A 68 -6.43 -3.92 -1.13
CA ALA A 68 -7.16 -3.38 0.02
C ALA A 68 -7.21 -1.84 -0.01
N LEU A 69 -6.12 -1.19 -0.44
CA LEU A 69 -6.07 0.26 -0.64
C LEU A 69 -7.06 0.69 -1.73
N TYR A 70 -7.09 -0.03 -2.86
CA TYR A 70 -8.01 0.24 -3.96
C TYR A 70 -9.45 0.07 -3.53
N TRP A 71 -9.76 -0.99 -2.78
CA TRP A 71 -11.10 -1.19 -2.23
C TRP A 71 -11.51 -0.06 -1.30
N THR A 72 -10.60 0.39 -0.42
CA THR A 72 -10.85 1.53 0.48
C THR A 72 -11.20 2.79 -0.32
N ALA A 73 -10.46 3.05 -1.40
CA ALA A 73 -10.71 4.18 -2.29
C ALA A 73 -12.05 4.06 -3.03
N LYS A 74 -12.32 2.87 -3.58
CA LYS A 74 -13.51 2.59 -4.38
C LYS A 74 -14.81 2.67 -3.58
N GLU A 75 -14.79 2.20 -2.34
CA GLU A 75 -15.94 2.24 -1.42
C GLU A 75 -15.98 3.53 -0.59
N GLU A 76 -15.25 4.58 -1.01
CA GLU A 76 -15.22 5.91 -0.39
C GLU A 76 -14.97 5.86 1.14
N THR A 77 -14.19 4.87 1.58
CA THR A 77 -13.90 4.65 2.99
C THR A 77 -12.73 5.52 3.41
N ALA A 78 -12.77 6.07 4.63
CA ALA A 78 -11.69 6.90 5.15
C ALA A 78 -10.34 6.16 5.13
N ASN A 79 -9.30 6.79 4.57
CA ASN A 79 -7.95 6.22 4.43
C ASN A 79 -7.34 5.77 5.77
N THR A 80 -7.78 6.34 6.89
CA THR A 80 -7.40 5.93 8.25
C THR A 80 -7.82 4.49 8.59
N LYS A 81 -8.77 3.92 7.84
CA LYS A 81 -9.21 2.53 7.99
C LYS A 81 -8.34 1.51 7.28
N PHE A 82 -7.46 1.94 6.37
CA PHE A 82 -6.62 1.05 5.59
C PHE A 82 -5.79 0.09 6.47
N THR A 83 -5.11 0.60 7.49
CA THR A 83 -4.29 -0.22 8.39
C THR A 83 -5.12 -1.23 9.17
N SER A 84 -6.28 -0.80 9.70
CA SER A 84 -7.22 -1.69 10.40
C SER A 84 -7.82 -2.76 9.47
N LEU A 85 -8.00 -2.45 8.18
CA LEU A 85 -8.45 -3.41 7.18
C LEU A 85 -7.38 -4.49 6.95
N LEU A 86 -6.09 -4.12 6.88
CA LEU A 86 -5.01 -5.10 6.77
C LEU A 86 -4.96 -6.05 7.98
N GLU A 87 -5.26 -5.57 9.19
CA GLU A 87 -5.36 -6.43 10.39
C GLU A 87 -6.50 -7.45 10.29
N VAL A 88 -7.64 -7.06 9.69
CA VAL A 88 -8.75 -7.98 9.43
C VAL A 88 -8.33 -9.03 8.40
N VAL A 89 -7.71 -8.61 7.30
CA VAL A 89 -7.20 -9.50 6.24
C VAL A 89 -6.19 -10.51 6.79
N GLU A 90 -5.31 -10.07 7.68
CA GLU A 90 -4.35 -10.94 8.38
C GLU A 90 -5.07 -12.01 9.23
N LYS A 91 -6.08 -11.61 10.01
CA LYS A 91 -6.90 -12.52 10.84
C LYS A 91 -7.77 -13.48 10.01
N MET A 92 -8.10 -13.13 8.78
CA MET A 92 -8.88 -13.98 7.86
C MET A 92 -8.04 -15.09 7.20
N GLY A 93 -6.72 -15.12 7.44
CA GLY A 93 -5.84 -16.20 6.98
C GLY A 93 -4.66 -15.76 6.13
N LEU A 94 -4.54 -14.46 5.81
CA LEU A 94 -3.35 -13.93 5.12
C LEU A 94 -2.30 -13.49 6.14
N SER A 95 -1.76 -14.44 6.91
CA SER A 95 -0.78 -14.17 7.99
C SER A 95 0.48 -13.45 7.51
N ASN A 96 0.84 -13.59 6.23
CA ASN A 96 2.00 -12.91 5.63
C ASN A 96 1.83 -11.39 5.54
N MET A 97 0.61 -10.86 5.70
CA MET A 97 0.38 -9.42 5.77
C MET A 97 1.13 -8.73 6.92
N LYS A 98 1.56 -9.50 7.94
CA LYS A 98 2.48 -9.03 8.99
C LYS A 98 3.79 -8.45 8.43
N PHE A 99 4.21 -8.88 7.24
CA PHE A 99 5.43 -8.41 6.57
C PHE A 99 5.25 -7.10 5.80
N PHE A 100 4.03 -6.56 5.72
CA PHE A 100 3.80 -5.27 5.08
C PHE A 100 4.22 -4.11 6.01
N GLU A 101 5.31 -3.43 5.67
CA GLU A 101 5.93 -2.39 6.52
C GLU A 101 5.39 -0.97 6.28
N HIS A 102 4.73 -0.72 5.15
CA HIS A 102 4.30 0.63 4.71
C HIS A 102 2.98 1.08 5.35
N ARG A 103 2.87 0.95 6.68
CA ARG A 103 1.65 1.22 7.46
C ARG A 103 1.57 2.62 8.06
N SER A 104 2.62 3.44 7.92
CA SER A 104 2.63 4.80 8.44
C SER A 104 1.60 5.68 7.69
N GLY A 105 1.07 6.72 8.34
CA GLY A 105 0.15 7.65 7.70
C GLY A 105 0.73 8.31 6.44
N GLY A 106 2.04 8.63 6.45
CA GLY A 106 2.76 9.14 5.28
C GLY A 106 2.82 8.11 4.15
N SER A 107 3.21 6.86 4.46
CA SER A 107 3.25 5.78 3.47
C SER A 107 1.88 5.52 2.83
N VAL A 108 0.82 5.50 3.64
CA VAL A 108 -0.56 5.29 3.15
C VAL A 108 -0.97 6.43 2.21
N ARG A 109 -0.68 7.68 2.57
CA ARG A 109 -0.93 8.85 1.71
C ARG A 109 -0.21 8.72 0.36
N GLU A 110 1.08 8.43 0.37
CA GLU A 110 1.87 8.27 -0.86
C GLU A 110 1.35 7.14 -1.75
N MET A 111 1.04 5.98 -1.19
CA MET A 111 0.46 4.87 -1.95
C MET A 111 -0.90 5.23 -2.56
N PHE A 112 -1.72 6.00 -1.84
CA PHE A 112 -3.02 6.44 -2.33
C PHE A 112 -2.87 7.41 -3.52
N ILE A 113 -1.92 8.35 -3.43
CA ILE A 113 -1.57 9.26 -4.52
C ILE A 113 -1.09 8.48 -5.75
N LEU A 114 -0.16 7.52 -5.56
CA LEU A 114 0.34 6.67 -6.63
C LEU A 114 -0.77 5.87 -7.32
N MET A 115 -1.70 5.29 -6.56
CA MET A 115 -2.85 4.61 -7.16
C MET A 115 -3.76 5.57 -7.94
N GLY A 116 -4.00 6.77 -7.41
CA GLY A 116 -4.75 7.80 -8.12
C GLY A 116 -4.11 8.11 -9.47
N TRP A 117 -2.79 8.25 -9.52
CA TRP A 117 -2.04 8.44 -10.77
C TRP A 117 -2.13 7.25 -11.72
N MET A 118 -2.19 6.02 -11.21
CA MET A 118 -2.33 4.82 -12.06
C MET A 118 -3.74 4.69 -12.68
N VAL A 119 -4.79 5.10 -11.95
CA VAL A 119 -6.18 5.01 -12.43
C VAL A 119 -6.57 6.21 -13.31
N LYS A 120 -6.00 7.39 -13.07
CA LYS A 120 -6.33 8.64 -13.77
C LYS A 120 -6.26 8.54 -15.30
N PRO A 121 -5.24 7.95 -15.94
CA PRO A 121 -5.19 7.82 -17.40
C PRO A 121 -6.38 7.07 -18.00
N GLU A 122 -6.92 6.05 -17.32
CA GLU A 122 -8.10 5.33 -17.81
C GLU A 122 -9.35 6.21 -17.78
N VAL A 123 -9.54 6.96 -16.69
CA VAL A 123 -10.63 7.94 -16.56
C VAL A 123 -10.53 9.00 -17.64
N VAL A 124 -9.33 9.58 -17.84
CA VAL A 124 -9.08 10.59 -18.87
C VAL A 124 -9.37 10.04 -20.27
N LYS A 125 -8.89 8.83 -20.59
CA LYS A 125 -9.14 8.19 -21.89
C LYS A 125 -10.62 7.98 -22.15
N LYS A 126 -11.40 7.58 -21.15
CA LYS A 126 -12.86 7.43 -21.27
C LYS A 126 -13.56 8.78 -21.47
N ALA A 127 -13.15 9.79 -20.73
CA ALA A 127 -13.66 11.15 -20.90
C ALA A 127 -13.32 11.75 -22.27
N GLN A 128 -12.11 11.53 -22.79
CA GLN A 128 -11.68 11.99 -24.12
C GLN A 128 -12.53 11.42 -25.25
N LYS A 129 -12.93 10.15 -25.12
CA LYS A 129 -13.82 9.49 -26.09
C LYS A 129 -15.22 10.10 -26.08
N ALA A 130 -15.70 10.57 -24.93
CA ALA A 130 -17.03 11.17 -24.83
C ALA A 130 -17.18 12.38 -25.76
N SER A 131 -18.39 12.57 -26.28
CA SER A 131 -18.72 13.72 -27.13
C SER A 131 -18.79 15.02 -26.33
N PHE A 132 -19.23 14.91 -25.08
CA PHE A 132 -19.40 16.02 -24.15
C PHE A 132 -18.99 15.58 -22.74
N MET A 133 -18.49 16.54 -21.96
CA MET A 133 -18.14 16.35 -20.56
C MET A 133 -18.69 17.50 -19.71
N GLY A 134 -18.97 17.21 -18.45
CA GLY A 134 -19.22 18.20 -17.41
C GLY A 134 -18.10 18.16 -16.38
N LEU A 135 -17.85 19.29 -15.73
CA LEU A 135 -16.89 19.39 -14.64
C LEU A 135 -17.63 19.80 -13.37
N LEU A 136 -17.40 19.08 -12.29
CA LEU A 136 -17.78 19.50 -10.95
C LEU A 136 -16.52 19.95 -10.23
N ILE A 137 -16.56 21.13 -9.65
CA ILE A 137 -15.46 21.71 -8.91
C ILE A 137 -15.97 22.01 -7.51
N ASP A 138 -15.19 21.58 -6.53
CA ASP A 138 -15.44 21.80 -5.12
C ASP A 138 -14.19 22.42 -4.49
N GLU A 139 -14.38 23.47 -3.68
CA GLU A 139 -13.30 24.10 -2.94
C GLU A 139 -13.23 23.48 -1.55
N VAL A 140 -12.08 22.89 -1.22
CA VAL A 140 -11.84 22.25 0.06
C VAL A 140 -10.72 22.96 0.78
N MET A 141 -10.96 23.37 2.03
CA MET A 141 -9.89 23.87 2.90
C MET A 141 -9.17 22.69 3.56
N ASP A 142 -7.87 22.52 3.30
CA ASP A 142 -7.06 21.53 4.02
C ASP A 142 -6.88 21.95 5.50
N ILE A 143 -6.47 21.01 6.35
CA ILE A 143 -6.14 21.21 7.78
C ILE A 143 -5.12 22.35 7.98
N ALA A 144 -4.28 22.61 6.98
CA ALA A 144 -3.33 23.73 6.95
C ALA A 144 -3.93 25.06 6.44
N GLN A 145 -5.26 25.16 6.32
CA GLN A 145 -6.00 26.30 5.74
C GLN A 145 -5.57 26.66 4.31
N ARG A 146 -5.14 25.68 3.52
CA ARG A 146 -4.84 25.88 2.10
C ARG A 146 -6.08 25.59 1.26
N GLU A 147 -6.38 26.48 0.33
CA GLU A 147 -7.48 26.35 -0.62
C GLU A 147 -7.09 25.33 -1.70
N GLN A 148 -7.70 24.15 -1.63
CA GLN A 148 -7.53 23.07 -2.59
C GLN A 148 -8.74 23.01 -3.51
N LEU A 149 -8.50 22.96 -4.81
CA LEU A 149 -9.52 22.78 -5.81
C LEU A 149 -9.65 21.28 -6.12
N MET A 150 -10.76 20.68 -5.68
CA MET A 150 -11.11 19.32 -6.03
C MET A 150 -11.99 19.31 -7.28
N SER A 151 -11.69 18.43 -8.22
CA SER A 151 -12.38 18.38 -9.51
C SER A 151 -12.82 16.96 -9.85
N PHE A 152 -14.05 16.84 -10.34
CA PHE A 152 -14.64 15.62 -10.83
C PHE A 152 -15.11 15.81 -12.26
N ILE A 153 -14.88 14.81 -13.09
CA ILE A 153 -15.32 14.81 -14.47
C ILE A 153 -16.57 13.92 -14.62
N ARG A 154 -17.58 14.47 -15.27
CA ARG A 154 -18.84 13.77 -15.56
C ARG A 154 -18.99 13.58 -17.06
N TYR A 155 -19.17 12.34 -17.50
CA TYR A 155 -19.26 12.02 -18.92
C TYR A 155 -20.13 10.78 -19.15
N VAL A 156 -20.54 10.54 -20.40
CA VAL A 156 -21.21 9.31 -20.79
C VAL A 156 -20.14 8.31 -21.20
N ASP A 157 -20.01 7.23 -20.44
CA ASP A 157 -19.06 6.15 -20.76
C ASP A 157 -19.57 5.40 -22.00
N GLN A 158 -18.81 5.43 -23.09
CA GLN A 158 -19.19 4.80 -24.36
C GLN A 158 -19.24 3.28 -24.30
N ASP A 159 -18.55 2.66 -23.35
CA ASP A 159 -18.53 1.20 -23.22
C ASP A 159 -19.78 0.70 -22.48
N THR A 160 -20.33 1.51 -21.56
CA THR A 160 -21.47 1.11 -20.70
C THR A 160 -22.76 1.88 -20.98
N TYR A 161 -22.71 2.96 -21.77
CA TYR A 161 -23.79 3.91 -22.04
C TYR A 161 -24.42 4.52 -20.78
N LYS A 162 -23.67 4.55 -19.66
CA LYS A 162 -24.10 5.16 -18.40
C LYS A 162 -23.34 6.45 -18.15
N VAL A 163 -24.01 7.38 -17.49
CA VAL A 163 -23.36 8.58 -16.96
C VAL A 163 -22.45 8.15 -15.82
N LYS A 164 -21.19 8.56 -15.88
CA LYS A 164 -20.19 8.37 -14.82
C LYS A 164 -19.70 9.71 -14.33
N THR A 165 -19.39 9.76 -13.05
CA THR A 165 -18.69 10.86 -12.39
C THR A 165 -17.46 10.24 -11.76
N ASP A 166 -16.27 10.67 -12.17
CA ASP A 166 -15.00 10.17 -11.66
C ASP A 166 -14.17 11.34 -11.14
N PHE A 167 -13.38 11.07 -10.11
CA PHE A 167 -12.38 12.02 -9.62
C PHE A 167 -11.34 12.32 -10.71
N LEU A 168 -11.01 13.61 -10.90
CA LEU A 168 -10.05 14.04 -11.91
C LEU A 168 -8.73 14.51 -11.30
N ALA A 169 -8.78 15.46 -10.36
CA ALA A 169 -7.60 15.94 -9.65
C ALA A 169 -7.96 16.75 -8.39
N VAL A 170 -6.94 16.94 -7.54
CA VAL A 170 -6.87 17.99 -6.53
C VAL A 170 -5.70 18.90 -6.89
N ASN A 171 -5.92 20.21 -6.89
CA ASN A 171 -4.92 21.22 -7.18
C ASN A 171 -4.80 22.19 -6.00
N ASP A 172 -3.57 22.46 -5.53
CA ASP A 172 -3.33 23.54 -4.57
C ASP A 172 -3.37 24.88 -5.32
N ILE A 173 -4.37 25.71 -5.04
CA ILE A 173 -4.57 26.98 -5.75
C ILE A 173 -3.45 27.96 -5.43
N LEU A 174 -2.94 27.91 -4.19
CA LEU A 174 -1.95 28.84 -3.66
C LEU A 174 -0.50 28.42 -3.95
N GLU A 175 -0.27 27.21 -4.48
CA GLU A 175 1.06 26.78 -4.91
C GLU A 175 1.62 27.67 -6.02
N SER A 176 0.74 28.17 -6.89
CA SER A 176 1.12 28.96 -8.07
C SER A 176 0.61 30.40 -8.06
N SER A 177 -0.08 30.83 -7.01
CA SER A 177 -0.72 32.15 -6.94
C SER A 177 -0.88 32.67 -5.52
N THR A 178 -0.96 33.99 -5.39
CA THR A 178 -1.09 34.69 -4.11
C THR A 178 -2.53 34.76 -3.59
N SER A 179 -3.53 34.42 -4.40
CA SER A 179 -4.95 34.41 -4.03
C SER A 179 -5.78 33.48 -4.92
N ALA A 180 -6.83 32.86 -4.36
CA ALA A 180 -7.85 32.09 -5.09
C ALA A 180 -8.96 32.97 -5.68
N ASN A 181 -8.58 33.95 -6.49
CA ASN A 181 -9.57 34.72 -7.24
C ASN A 181 -10.12 33.90 -8.43
N ALA A 182 -11.20 34.39 -9.05
CA ALA A 182 -11.85 33.73 -10.17
C ALA A 182 -10.90 33.46 -11.36
N GLU A 183 -9.94 34.36 -11.60
CA GLU A 183 -8.99 34.24 -12.70
C GLU A 183 -7.96 33.13 -12.43
N THR A 184 -7.44 33.06 -11.20
CA THR A 184 -6.56 31.98 -10.73
C THR A 184 -7.27 30.64 -10.87
N ILE A 185 -8.50 30.51 -10.35
CA ILE A 185 -9.27 29.26 -10.42
C ILE A 185 -9.48 28.84 -11.88
N LYS A 186 -9.90 29.78 -12.74
CA LYS A 186 -10.04 29.50 -14.17
C LYS A 186 -8.73 29.04 -14.79
N SER A 187 -7.60 29.68 -14.47
CA SER A 187 -6.30 29.31 -15.02
C SER A 187 -5.86 27.90 -14.59
N VAL A 188 -6.09 27.55 -13.33
CA VAL A 188 -5.79 26.23 -12.76
C VAL A 188 -6.63 25.16 -13.44
N VAL A 189 -7.92 25.39 -13.62
CA VAL A 189 -8.83 24.45 -14.29
C VAL A 189 -8.47 24.28 -15.77
N VAL A 190 -8.20 25.36 -16.49
CA VAL A 190 -7.81 25.29 -17.90
C VAL A 190 -6.48 24.54 -18.05
N LYS A 191 -5.52 24.83 -17.19
CA LYS A 191 -4.24 24.11 -17.16
C LYS A 191 -4.46 22.63 -16.86
N GLN A 192 -5.27 22.30 -15.86
CA GLN A 192 -5.57 20.92 -15.49
C GLN A 192 -6.21 20.13 -16.64
N LEU A 193 -7.18 20.72 -17.35
CA LEU A 193 -7.79 20.10 -18.53
C LEU A 193 -6.76 19.90 -19.64
N SER A 194 -5.88 20.90 -19.87
CA SER A 194 -4.79 20.80 -20.83
C SER A 194 -3.78 19.71 -20.46
N ASP A 195 -3.40 19.61 -19.19
CA ASP A 195 -2.47 18.59 -18.67
C ASP A 195 -3.05 17.17 -18.79
N CYS A 196 -4.38 17.05 -18.88
CA CYS A 196 -5.09 15.81 -19.12
C CYS A 196 -5.45 15.59 -20.60
N ASP A 197 -4.98 16.43 -21.53
CA ASP A 197 -5.36 16.40 -22.95
C ASP A 197 -6.89 16.35 -23.17
N LEU A 198 -7.65 17.05 -22.32
CA LEU A 198 -9.11 17.15 -22.42
C LEU A 198 -9.50 18.40 -23.21
N ASP A 199 -10.22 18.20 -24.31
CA ASP A 199 -10.67 19.31 -25.16
C ASP A 199 -11.75 20.14 -24.45
N ILE A 200 -11.38 21.34 -24.02
CA ILE A 200 -12.28 22.30 -23.37
C ILE A 200 -13.53 22.61 -24.20
N LYS A 201 -13.50 22.46 -25.52
CA LYS A 201 -14.69 22.67 -26.38
C LYS A 201 -15.79 21.64 -26.14
N LYS A 202 -15.45 20.48 -25.56
CA LYS A 202 -16.42 19.45 -25.17
C LYS A 202 -17.07 19.72 -23.81
N LEU A 203 -16.56 20.69 -23.06
CA LEU A 203 -17.09 21.07 -21.76
C LEU A 203 -18.47 21.72 -21.94
N SER A 204 -19.52 20.99 -21.54
CA SER A 204 -20.92 21.38 -21.74
C SER A 204 -21.61 21.83 -20.45
N GLY A 205 -20.93 21.67 -19.32
CA GLY A 205 -21.45 22.08 -18.02
C GLY A 205 -20.32 22.22 -17.01
N LEU A 206 -20.47 23.23 -16.15
CA LEU A 206 -19.63 23.45 -14.98
C LEU A 206 -20.56 23.54 -13.76
N SER A 207 -20.21 22.85 -12.69
CA SER A 207 -20.94 22.92 -11.42
C SER A 207 -19.96 23.26 -10.31
N THR A 208 -20.27 24.29 -9.53
CA THR A 208 -19.50 24.74 -8.37
C THR A 208 -20.43 24.85 -7.16
N ASP A 209 -19.87 24.89 -5.96
CA ASP A 209 -20.60 25.08 -4.70
C ASP A 209 -21.26 26.47 -4.54
N GLY A 210 -20.87 27.42 -5.39
CA GLY A 210 -21.40 28.78 -5.41
C GLY A 210 -20.76 29.70 -4.37
N ALA A 211 -19.61 29.32 -3.78
CA ALA A 211 -18.85 30.19 -2.92
C ALA A 211 -18.41 31.45 -3.68
N SER A 212 -18.53 32.61 -3.03
CA SER A 212 -18.09 33.87 -3.62
C SER A 212 -16.57 33.93 -3.59
N VAL A 213 -15.97 34.02 -4.77
CA VAL A 213 -14.54 34.24 -4.95
C VAL A 213 -14.28 35.75 -5.04
N ILE A 214 -13.19 36.21 -4.41
CA ILE A 214 -12.83 37.64 -4.28
C ILE A 214 -12.09 38.12 -5.53
#